data_AF-A0A382E9X8-F1
#
_entry.id   AF-A0A382E9X8-F1
#
_cell.length_a   1.000
_cell.length_b   1.000
_cell.length_c   1.000
_cell.angle_alpha   90.00
_cell.angle_beta   90.00
_cell.angle_gamma   90.00
#
_symmetry.space_group_name_H-M   'P 1'
#
loop_
_entity.id
_entity.type
_entity.pdbx_description
1 polymer ?
#
loop_
_entity_poly.entity_id
_entity_poly.type
_entity_poly.pdbx_seq_one_letter_code
_entity_poly.pdbx_strand_id
1 'polypeptide(L)'
;MTDKNFIVKNGLSVGTAAVLDSSGDLVAGAFGTAAKEAIDDQVNALLTAGSGIGLSYNDGAGTLTITRDAETGDISSVVAGTGISGGGTAGDVTVALDLSELSAAAVDVANDSISIIDANDSNASKKESIADLVTAMAGTNLTATNGVLSSTADLTGVTAGDGLSGGGTSGAISVALDLNELTAAAVAVATDSVAIVDASDSNASRKEAIADIMTAVAGDALAATAGVLAVVPDDASLETNSDQLRVKAGGVSNTMLTNSSITINGSATALGGTRTLDTDDVGEGSSNLYHTTERVADAVGAMVAGNTETNITVTYEDSDNTLDFVIGTLNQSTTGNAATATALATARTIHGVSFDGSANISLTEEVQDTAGAMFTGNTET
;
A
#
# COMPACT_ATOMS: atom_id res chain seq x y z
N MET A 1 96.57 73.56 -117.37
CA MET A 1 95.20 73.08 -117.60
C MET A 1 95.18 72.41 -118.96
N THR A 2 94.88 71.13 -118.99
CA THR A 2 94.35 70.50 -120.20
C THR A 2 93.31 69.51 -119.72
N ASP A 3 92.08 69.99 -119.78
CA ASP A 3 90.88 69.40 -119.21
C ASP A 3 90.60 68.04 -119.84
N LYS A 4 90.33 67.02 -119.02
CA LYS A 4 89.51 65.90 -119.46
C LYS A 4 88.06 66.31 -119.28
N ASN A 5 87.55 66.92 -120.34
CA ASN A 5 86.15 67.22 -120.57
C ASN A 5 85.25 66.02 -120.27
N PHE A 6 84.16 66.29 -119.53
CA PHE A 6 82.96 65.46 -119.57
C PHE A 6 82.47 65.37 -121.02
N ILE A 7 82.50 64.18 -121.61
CA ILE A 7 81.91 63.92 -122.92
C ILE A 7 80.43 63.67 -122.71
N VAL A 8 79.63 64.73 -122.82
CA VAL A 8 78.18 64.63 -122.99
C VAL A 8 77.91 64.55 -124.49
N LYS A 9 77.60 63.36 -125.02
CA LYS A 9 77.13 63.23 -126.42
C LYS A 9 75.61 63.38 -126.45
N ASN A 10 75.16 64.29 -127.31
CA ASN A 10 73.77 64.50 -127.72
C ASN A 10 72.98 63.18 -127.78
N GLY A 11 71.91 63.08 -126.99
CA GLY A 11 71.05 61.89 -126.93
C GLY A 11 70.64 61.47 -125.52
N LEU A 12 71.31 61.96 -124.48
CA LEU A 12 70.73 61.96 -123.13
C LEU A 12 69.71 63.11 -123.06
N SER A 13 68.45 62.81 -123.41
CA SER A 13 67.36 63.76 -123.19
C SER A 13 67.15 63.89 -121.69
N VAL A 14 67.70 64.94 -121.12
CA VAL A 14 67.24 65.52 -119.86
C VAL A 14 65.77 65.92 -120.06
N GLY A 15 64.84 65.05 -119.68
CA GLY A 15 63.52 65.54 -119.29
C GLY A 15 63.71 66.66 -118.25
N THR A 16 62.80 67.63 -118.18
CA THR A 16 62.98 68.83 -117.32
C THR A 16 63.11 68.52 -115.82
N ALA A 17 62.90 67.27 -115.40
CA ALA A 17 63.16 66.80 -114.05
C ALA A 17 64.58 66.22 -113.95
N ALA A 18 65.42 66.82 -113.10
CA ALA A 18 66.70 66.24 -112.73
C ALA A 18 66.46 64.83 -112.15
N VAL A 19 67.23 63.83 -112.59
CA VAL A 19 67.12 62.44 -112.11
C VAL A 19 68.22 62.07 -111.11
N LEU A 20 69.25 62.90 -110.97
CA LEU A 20 70.27 62.82 -109.92
C LEU A 20 70.36 64.16 -109.16
N ASP A 21 70.57 64.11 -107.86
CA ASP A 21 70.86 65.29 -107.05
C ASP A 21 72.36 65.68 -107.09
N SER A 22 72.74 66.75 -106.39
CA SER A 22 74.13 67.23 -106.34
C SER A 22 75.10 66.27 -105.64
N SER A 23 74.58 65.27 -104.93
CA SER A 23 75.36 64.22 -104.26
C SER A 23 75.53 62.98 -105.14
N GLY A 24 74.84 62.92 -106.29
CA GLY A 24 74.86 61.78 -107.21
C GLY A 24 73.83 60.70 -106.90
N ASP A 25 72.86 60.98 -106.01
CA ASP A 25 71.80 60.04 -105.67
C ASP A 25 70.58 60.24 -106.57
N LEU A 26 69.82 59.16 -106.82
CA LEU A 26 68.58 59.23 -107.60
C LEU A 26 67.52 60.00 -106.81
N VAL A 27 66.93 61.03 -107.41
CA VAL A 27 65.83 61.78 -106.77
C VAL A 27 64.51 61.02 -106.86
N ALA A 28 63.54 61.30 -105.97
CA ALA A 28 62.27 60.55 -105.87
C ALA A 28 61.46 60.43 -107.19
N GLY A 29 61.63 61.38 -108.13
CA GLY A 29 61.01 61.35 -109.46
C GLY A 29 61.75 60.53 -110.52
N ALA A 30 62.93 60.00 -110.22
CA ALA A 30 63.76 59.23 -111.14
C ALA A 30 63.24 57.80 -111.39
N PHE A 31 62.36 57.28 -110.51
CA PHE A 31 61.73 55.98 -110.68
C PHE A 31 60.43 56.12 -111.47
N GLY A 32 60.45 55.69 -112.73
CA GLY A 32 59.24 55.61 -113.56
C GLY A 32 58.25 54.56 -113.04
N THR A 33 57.03 54.55 -113.59
CA THR A 33 55.96 53.62 -113.19
C THR A 33 56.41 52.16 -113.25
N ALA A 34 57.18 51.76 -114.26
CA ALA A 34 57.69 50.39 -114.39
C ALA A 34 58.68 50.00 -113.28
N ALA A 35 59.47 50.95 -112.77
CA ALA A 35 60.40 50.70 -111.68
C ALA A 35 59.67 50.59 -110.33
N LYS A 36 58.60 51.36 -110.15
CA LYS A 36 57.72 51.27 -108.97
C LYS A 36 56.94 49.96 -108.97
N GLU A 37 56.37 49.58 -110.11
CA GLU A 37 55.71 48.29 -110.29
C GLU A 37 56.64 47.13 -109.95
N ALA A 38 57.88 47.15 -110.45
CA ALA A 38 58.84 46.09 -110.14
C ALA A 38 59.22 46.03 -108.65
N ILE A 39 59.20 47.17 -107.95
CA ILE A 39 59.42 47.23 -106.50
C ILE A 39 58.19 46.69 -105.77
N ASP A 40 56.99 47.08 -106.18
CA ASP A 40 55.74 46.65 -105.58
C ASP A 40 55.52 45.15 -105.77
N ASP A 41 55.82 44.61 -106.95
CA ASP A 41 55.89 43.17 -107.25
C ASP A 41 56.89 42.46 -106.35
N GLN A 42 58.08 43.05 -106.16
CA GLN A 42 59.13 42.47 -105.32
C GLN A 42 58.75 42.48 -103.83
N VAL A 43 58.07 43.54 -103.36
CA VAL A 43 57.53 43.62 -102.02
C VAL A 43 56.42 42.60 -101.84
N ASN A 44 55.48 42.50 -102.79
CA ASN A 44 54.42 41.51 -102.76
C ASN A 44 54.96 40.08 -102.74
N ALA A 45 56.00 39.80 -103.53
CA ALA A 45 56.67 38.51 -103.56
C ALA A 45 57.46 38.18 -102.28
N LEU A 46 57.98 39.20 -101.57
CA LEU A 46 58.71 39.00 -100.32
C LEU A 46 57.78 38.66 -99.14
N LEU A 47 56.53 39.13 -99.19
CA LEU A 47 55.58 38.96 -98.11
C LEU A 47 55.04 37.53 -98.08
N THR A 48 55.49 36.75 -97.08
CA THR A 48 54.96 35.42 -96.80
C THR A 48 54.32 35.43 -95.41
N ALA A 49 53.03 35.14 -95.35
CA ALA A 49 52.29 34.99 -94.11
C ALA A 49 52.82 33.79 -93.28
N GLY A 50 53.01 34.00 -91.98
CA GLY A 50 53.16 32.90 -91.02
C GLY A 50 51.81 32.27 -90.70
N SER A 51 51.81 31.08 -90.10
CA SER A 51 50.57 30.42 -89.65
C SER A 51 49.77 31.33 -88.71
N GLY A 52 48.49 31.57 -89.01
CA GLY A 52 47.59 32.40 -88.20
C GLY A 52 47.68 33.92 -88.47
N ILE A 53 48.44 34.34 -89.48
CA ILE A 53 48.59 35.75 -89.88
C ILE A 53 48.22 35.90 -91.35
N GLY A 54 47.15 36.62 -91.66
CA GLY A 54 46.84 37.05 -93.02
C GLY A 54 47.64 38.30 -93.39
N LEU A 55 48.41 38.26 -94.48
CA LEU A 55 49.10 39.41 -95.06
C LEU A 55 48.47 39.76 -96.41
N SER A 56 48.14 41.03 -96.62
CA SER A 56 47.64 41.54 -97.91
C SER A 56 48.34 42.85 -98.26
N TYR A 57 49.12 42.86 -99.33
CA TYR A 57 49.72 44.06 -99.89
C TYR A 57 48.88 44.60 -101.05
N ASN A 58 48.60 45.90 -101.03
CA ASN A 58 47.88 46.60 -102.08
C ASN A 58 48.82 47.67 -102.66
N ASP A 59 49.33 47.41 -103.86
CA ASP A 59 50.26 48.25 -104.62
C ASP A 59 49.64 49.60 -105.01
N GLY A 60 48.40 49.61 -105.51
CA GLY A 60 47.68 50.82 -105.91
C GLY A 60 47.38 51.75 -104.75
N ALA A 61 47.25 51.22 -103.53
CA ALA A 61 47.08 52.00 -102.30
C ALA A 61 48.39 52.24 -101.54
N GLY A 62 49.47 51.51 -101.85
CA GLY A 62 50.75 51.56 -101.13
C GLY A 62 50.68 51.05 -99.69
N THR A 63 49.80 50.09 -99.37
CA THR A 63 49.55 49.64 -97.99
C THR A 63 49.75 48.14 -97.80
N LEU A 64 50.31 47.74 -96.66
CA LEU A 64 50.30 46.36 -96.15
C LEU A 64 49.28 46.25 -95.02
N THR A 65 48.29 45.38 -95.19
CA THR A 65 47.36 45.01 -94.12
C THR A 65 47.82 43.71 -93.48
N ILE A 66 47.99 43.73 -92.15
CA ILE A 66 48.27 42.55 -91.34
C ILE A 66 47.02 42.24 -90.54
N THR A 67 46.45 41.07 -90.77
CA THR A 67 45.33 40.53 -90.01
C THR A 67 45.80 39.32 -89.24
N ARG A 68 45.26 39.10 -88.04
CA ARG A 68 45.31 37.78 -87.44
C ARG A 68 44.17 36.97 -88.06
N ASP A 69 44.46 35.78 -88.57
CA ASP A 69 43.38 34.91 -89.04
C ASP A 69 42.41 34.70 -87.88
N ALA A 70 41.13 34.99 -88.11
CA ALA A 70 40.13 35.04 -87.06
C ALA A 70 39.82 33.67 -86.43
N GLU A 71 40.39 32.60 -86.98
CA GLU A 71 39.98 31.21 -86.72
C GLU A 71 41.00 30.37 -85.92
N THR A 72 42.11 30.95 -85.45
CA THR A 72 43.10 30.18 -84.68
C THR A 72 43.46 30.86 -83.35
N GLY A 73 42.60 30.69 -82.35
CA GLY A 73 43.13 30.41 -81.01
C GLY A 73 43.62 28.96 -80.97
N ASP A 74 44.40 28.57 -79.96
CA ASP A 74 44.94 27.19 -79.87
C ASP A 74 43.84 26.10 -79.82
N ILE A 75 42.61 26.48 -79.49
CA ILE A 75 41.43 25.62 -79.41
C ILE A 75 40.52 25.90 -80.61
N SER A 76 40.27 24.88 -81.44
CA SER A 76 39.44 24.97 -82.65
C SER A 76 37.94 24.76 -82.41
N SER A 77 37.56 24.05 -81.34
CA SER A 77 36.16 23.90 -80.93
C SER A 77 36.07 23.47 -79.47
N VAL A 78 34.96 23.84 -78.83
CA VAL A 78 34.53 23.28 -77.54
C VAL A 78 33.25 22.52 -77.79
N VAL A 79 33.33 21.19 -77.72
CA VAL A 79 32.18 20.30 -77.85
C VAL A 79 31.79 19.81 -76.46
N ALA A 80 30.59 20.16 -76.01
CA ALA A 80 30.08 19.66 -74.74
C ALA A 80 29.74 18.16 -74.87
N GLY A 81 30.09 17.38 -73.85
CA GLY A 81 29.73 15.96 -73.76
C GLY A 81 28.40 15.77 -73.02
N THR A 82 27.95 14.52 -72.91
CA THR A 82 26.71 14.19 -72.17
C THR A 82 26.75 14.70 -70.73
N GLY A 83 25.68 15.38 -70.30
CA GLY A 83 25.60 15.94 -68.94
C GLY A 83 26.12 17.38 -68.83
N ILE A 84 26.66 17.91 -69.93
CA ILE A 84 27.16 19.28 -70.05
C ILE A 84 26.55 19.86 -71.33
N SER A 85 25.93 21.04 -71.26
CA SER A 85 25.41 21.75 -72.43
C SER A 85 26.27 22.95 -72.81
N GLY A 86 26.05 23.47 -74.02
CA GLY A 86 26.78 24.61 -74.57
C GLY A 86 27.86 24.22 -75.57
N GLY A 87 29.00 24.93 -75.53
CA GLY A 87 30.06 24.80 -76.53
C GLY A 87 29.96 25.83 -77.66
N GLY A 88 30.92 25.80 -78.58
CA GLY A 88 31.02 26.77 -79.66
C GLY A 88 32.33 26.65 -80.45
N THR A 89 32.34 27.25 -81.64
CA THR A 89 33.49 27.24 -82.57
C THR A 89 34.15 28.62 -82.71
N ALA A 90 33.59 29.67 -82.12
CA ALA A 90 34.14 31.03 -82.10
C ALA A 90 33.41 31.89 -81.04
N GLY A 91 34.04 32.98 -80.61
CA GLY A 91 33.46 33.95 -79.66
C GLY A 91 33.44 33.47 -78.21
N ASP A 92 32.60 34.12 -77.40
CA ASP A 92 32.43 33.76 -75.98
C ASP A 92 31.65 32.44 -75.87
N VAL A 93 32.32 31.39 -75.39
CA VAL A 93 31.74 30.05 -75.22
C VAL A 93 31.20 29.89 -73.80
N THR A 94 29.92 29.55 -73.67
CA THR A 94 29.33 29.14 -72.38
C THR A 94 29.24 27.63 -72.30
N VAL A 95 29.60 27.07 -71.16
CA VAL A 95 29.47 25.65 -70.83
C VAL A 95 28.69 25.56 -69.52
N ALA A 96 27.61 24.78 -69.51
CA ALA A 96 26.75 24.63 -68.34
C ALA A 96 26.56 23.16 -67.99
N LEU A 97 26.38 22.87 -66.71
CA LEU A 97 25.94 21.54 -66.29
C LEU A 97 24.49 21.34 -66.75
N ASP A 98 24.24 20.32 -67.56
CA ASP A 98 22.89 19.95 -68.00
C ASP A 98 22.60 18.50 -67.66
N LEU A 99 22.04 18.29 -66.48
CA LEU A 99 21.68 16.96 -65.98
C LEU A 99 20.47 16.36 -66.69
N SER A 100 19.75 17.11 -67.53
CA SER A 100 18.57 16.61 -68.24
C SER A 100 18.92 15.61 -69.35
N GLU A 101 20.18 15.59 -69.78
CA GLU A 101 20.70 14.65 -70.78
C GLU A 101 21.10 13.29 -70.20
N LEU A 102 21.17 13.14 -68.87
CA LEU A 102 21.61 11.90 -68.22
C LEU A 102 20.46 10.88 -68.12
N SER A 103 20.73 9.62 -68.45
CA SER A 103 19.81 8.51 -68.22
C SER A 103 19.94 7.94 -66.80
N ALA A 104 18.83 7.49 -66.19
CA ALA A 104 18.86 6.84 -64.88
C ALA A 104 19.70 5.55 -64.89
N ALA A 105 20.49 5.35 -63.84
CA ALA A 105 21.26 4.13 -63.58
C ALA A 105 20.85 3.53 -62.23
N ALA A 106 21.01 2.22 -62.07
CA ALA A 106 20.90 1.58 -60.76
C ALA A 106 22.06 2.03 -59.89
N VAL A 107 21.78 2.41 -58.65
CA VAL A 107 22.81 2.86 -57.70
C VAL A 107 23.45 1.65 -57.03
N ASP A 108 24.74 1.43 -57.30
CA ASP A 108 25.60 0.51 -56.57
C ASP A 108 26.37 1.30 -55.50
N VAL A 109 25.87 1.29 -54.27
CA VAL A 109 26.42 2.10 -53.19
C VAL A 109 27.90 1.82 -52.87
N ALA A 110 28.40 0.63 -53.21
CA ALA A 110 29.79 0.24 -52.95
C ALA A 110 30.75 0.72 -54.06
N ASN A 111 30.26 0.87 -55.29
CA ASN A 111 31.10 1.17 -56.45
C ASN A 111 30.84 2.56 -57.06
N ASP A 112 29.63 3.07 -56.92
CA ASP A 112 29.24 4.39 -57.41
C ASP A 112 29.75 5.49 -56.49
N SER A 113 30.08 6.63 -57.09
CA SER A 113 30.62 7.79 -56.38
C SER A 113 29.89 9.06 -56.79
N ILE A 114 29.82 10.00 -55.86
CA ILE A 114 29.35 11.36 -56.12
C ILE A 114 30.52 12.33 -56.03
N SER A 115 30.53 13.35 -56.88
CA SER A 115 31.51 14.43 -56.79
C SER A 115 31.14 15.37 -55.64
N ILE A 116 32.14 15.76 -54.86
CA ILE A 116 32.01 16.73 -53.77
C ILE A 116 33.11 17.78 -53.85
N ILE A 117 32.88 18.90 -53.19
CA ILE A 117 33.95 19.84 -52.84
C ILE A 117 34.41 19.48 -51.44
N ASP A 118 35.63 18.98 -51.32
CA ASP A 118 36.23 18.69 -50.03
C ASP A 118 36.74 20.00 -49.40
N ALA A 119 35.88 20.60 -48.58
CA ALA A 119 36.18 21.85 -47.91
C ALA A 119 37.34 21.74 -46.91
N ASN A 120 37.65 20.54 -46.41
CA ASN A 120 38.77 20.34 -45.48
C ASN A 120 40.10 20.08 -46.21
N ASP A 121 40.07 19.71 -47.49
CA ASP A 121 41.22 19.65 -48.40
C ASP A 121 41.22 20.83 -49.40
N SER A 122 41.25 22.06 -48.87
CA SER A 122 41.38 23.31 -49.67
C SER A 122 40.30 23.53 -50.73
N ASN A 123 39.08 23.05 -50.50
CA ASN A 123 37.97 23.07 -51.47
C ASN A 123 38.30 22.34 -52.78
N ALA A 124 39.14 21.30 -52.73
CA ALA A 124 39.45 20.49 -53.89
C ALA A 124 38.22 19.65 -54.31
N SER A 125 38.00 19.51 -55.62
CA SER A 125 36.99 18.56 -56.12
C SER A 125 37.49 17.12 -55.91
N LYS A 126 36.70 16.34 -55.16
CA LYS A 126 36.95 14.93 -54.88
C LYS A 126 35.70 14.13 -55.24
N LYS A 127 35.81 12.81 -55.17
CA LYS A 127 34.65 11.92 -55.19
C LYS A 127 34.60 11.16 -53.87
N GLU A 128 33.39 10.91 -53.40
CA GLU A 128 33.15 10.01 -52.27
C GLU A 128 32.25 8.88 -52.71
N SER A 129 32.45 7.69 -52.13
CA SER A 129 31.53 6.58 -52.35
C SER A 129 30.18 6.91 -51.72
N ILE A 130 29.10 6.37 -52.30
CA ILE A 130 27.77 6.55 -51.70
C ILE A 130 27.72 5.86 -50.32
N ALA A 131 28.43 4.75 -50.14
CA ALA A 131 28.56 4.09 -48.84
C ALA A 131 29.19 5.00 -47.76
N ASP A 132 30.24 5.75 -48.10
CA ASP A 132 30.90 6.67 -47.17
C ASP A 132 30.00 7.84 -46.81
N LEU A 133 29.27 8.40 -47.79
CA LEU A 133 28.27 9.44 -47.53
C LEU A 133 27.19 8.94 -46.56
N VAL A 134 26.61 7.77 -46.81
CA VAL A 134 25.55 7.22 -45.94
C VAL A 134 26.11 6.92 -44.54
N THR A 135 27.37 6.50 -44.44
CA THR A 135 28.05 6.32 -43.15
C THR A 135 28.24 7.66 -42.42
N ALA A 136 28.63 8.72 -43.11
CA ALA A 136 28.72 10.06 -42.54
C ALA A 136 27.36 10.60 -42.08
N MET A 137 26.26 10.18 -42.72
CA MET A 137 24.89 10.49 -42.31
C MET A 137 24.39 9.65 -41.12
N ALA A 138 25.00 8.49 -40.86
CA ALA A 138 24.66 7.66 -39.71
C ALA A 138 25.12 8.36 -38.42
N GLY A 139 24.19 9.08 -37.78
CA GLY A 139 24.40 9.69 -36.48
C GLY A 139 24.43 8.67 -35.34
N THR A 140 24.41 9.14 -34.10
CA THR A 140 24.31 8.28 -32.91
C THR A 140 23.05 7.41 -33.00
N ASN A 141 23.20 6.14 -32.66
CA ASN A 141 22.13 5.14 -32.72
C ASN A 141 21.63 4.82 -34.14
N LEU A 142 22.40 5.12 -35.19
CA LEU A 142 22.17 4.63 -36.53
C LEU A 142 23.41 3.89 -37.04
N THR A 143 23.22 2.80 -37.80
CA THR A 143 24.25 2.15 -38.61
C THR A 143 23.91 2.27 -40.07
N ALA A 144 24.92 2.55 -40.88
CA ALA A 144 24.85 2.47 -42.33
C ALA A 144 25.40 1.11 -42.78
N THR A 145 24.62 0.32 -43.50
CA THR A 145 25.12 -0.90 -44.16
C THR A 145 24.38 -1.09 -45.47
N ASN A 146 25.12 -1.31 -46.57
CA ASN A 146 24.56 -1.48 -47.92
C ASN A 146 23.59 -0.36 -48.33
N GLY A 147 23.90 0.89 -47.95
CA GLY A 147 23.06 2.06 -48.28
C GLY A 147 21.80 2.21 -47.42
N VAL A 148 21.62 1.40 -46.38
CA VAL A 148 20.48 1.47 -45.46
C VAL A 148 20.92 2.07 -44.13
N LEU A 149 20.22 3.10 -43.66
CA LEU A 149 20.32 3.60 -42.28
C LEU A 149 19.37 2.81 -41.37
N SER A 150 19.90 2.15 -40.35
CA SER A 150 19.13 1.38 -39.37
C SER A 150 19.39 1.86 -37.96
N SER A 151 18.37 1.84 -37.09
CA SER A 151 18.52 2.09 -35.65
C SER A 151 19.46 1.07 -35.00
N THR A 152 20.35 1.54 -34.13
CA THR A 152 21.08 0.73 -33.14
C THR A 152 20.62 0.97 -31.70
N ALA A 153 19.58 1.79 -31.46
CA ALA A 153 19.08 2.06 -30.11
C ALA A 153 18.32 0.87 -29.49
N ASP A 154 18.96 0.28 -28.48
CA ASP A 154 18.61 -0.54 -27.31
C ASP A 154 17.51 -1.62 -27.31
N LEU A 155 16.32 -1.44 -27.89
CA LEU A 155 15.27 -2.47 -27.83
C LEU A 155 15.00 -3.06 -29.22
N THR A 156 15.66 -4.18 -29.51
CA THR A 156 15.37 -5.02 -30.69
C THR A 156 14.03 -5.74 -30.57
N GLY A 157 13.47 -5.82 -29.36
CA GLY A 157 12.13 -6.28 -29.07
C GLY A 157 11.87 -6.33 -27.57
N VAL A 158 10.60 -6.43 -27.20
CA VAL A 158 10.16 -6.75 -25.84
C VAL A 158 9.59 -8.16 -25.89
N THR A 159 10.18 -9.07 -25.12
CA THR A 159 9.63 -10.42 -24.90
C THR A 159 9.01 -10.44 -23.52
N ALA A 160 7.71 -10.74 -23.42
CA ALA A 160 7.05 -10.91 -22.15
C ALA A 160 7.57 -12.20 -21.47
N GLY A 161 7.86 -12.14 -20.17
CA GLY A 161 8.19 -13.31 -19.37
C GLY A 161 6.94 -13.97 -18.78
N ASP A 162 7.11 -15.04 -18.02
CA ASP A 162 6.01 -15.77 -17.38
C ASP A 162 5.07 -14.82 -16.60
N GLY A 163 3.76 -15.00 -16.80
CA GLY A 163 2.73 -14.20 -16.14
C GLY A 163 2.47 -12.84 -16.80
N LEU A 164 3.16 -12.52 -17.90
CA LEU A 164 2.95 -11.34 -18.72
C LEU A 164 2.67 -11.77 -20.16
N SER A 165 1.72 -11.12 -20.84
CA SER A 165 1.45 -11.32 -22.26
C SER A 165 1.80 -10.08 -23.08
N GLY A 166 1.95 -10.27 -24.40
CA GLY A 166 2.25 -9.21 -25.36
C GLY A 166 3.73 -9.13 -25.75
N GLY A 167 4.26 -7.92 -25.84
CA GLY A 167 5.58 -7.66 -26.42
C GLY A 167 5.54 -7.40 -27.93
N GLY A 168 6.70 -7.35 -28.58
CA GLY A 168 6.82 -7.10 -30.01
C GLY A 168 8.17 -6.53 -30.43
N THR A 169 8.43 -6.55 -31.74
CA THR A 169 9.67 -6.06 -32.37
C THR A 169 9.45 -4.82 -33.26
N SER A 170 8.20 -4.37 -33.41
CA SER A 170 7.84 -3.17 -34.17
C SER A 170 6.44 -2.68 -33.79
N GLY A 171 6.12 -1.42 -34.10
CA GLY A 171 4.81 -0.82 -33.82
C GLY A 171 4.58 -0.46 -32.35
N ALA A 172 3.32 -0.34 -31.94
CA ALA A 172 2.96 -0.08 -30.55
C ALA A 172 3.10 -1.36 -29.72
N ILE A 173 4.07 -1.38 -28.81
CA ILE A 173 4.34 -2.52 -27.93
C ILE A 173 3.51 -2.36 -26.66
N SER A 174 2.69 -3.36 -26.31
CA SER A 174 1.98 -3.45 -25.04
C SER A 174 2.38 -4.71 -24.29
N VAL A 175 2.55 -4.59 -22.97
CA VAL A 175 2.71 -5.72 -22.06
C VAL A 175 1.55 -5.68 -21.08
N ALA A 176 0.88 -6.81 -20.89
CA ALA A 176 -0.25 -6.96 -19.98
C ALA A 176 0.05 -8.05 -18.95
N LEU A 177 -0.53 -7.95 -17.76
CA LEU A 177 -0.51 -9.04 -16.80
C LEU A 177 -1.43 -10.16 -17.29
N ASP A 178 -0.87 -11.35 -17.53
CA ASP A 178 -1.63 -12.55 -17.88
C ASP A 178 -1.26 -13.69 -16.94
N LEU A 179 -1.99 -13.77 -15.83
CA LEU A 179 -1.77 -14.78 -14.81
C LEU A 179 -2.19 -16.19 -15.25
N ASN A 180 -2.87 -16.34 -16.39
CA ASN A 180 -3.26 -17.65 -16.89
C ASN A 180 -2.07 -18.45 -17.44
N GLU A 181 -0.94 -17.79 -17.73
CA GLU A 181 0.29 -18.44 -18.17
C GLU A 181 1.11 -19.04 -17.00
N LEU A 182 0.79 -18.67 -15.75
CA LEU A 182 1.55 -19.12 -14.58
C LEU A 182 1.13 -20.54 -14.15
N THR A 183 2.09 -21.35 -13.74
CA THR A 183 1.82 -22.68 -13.17
C THR A 183 1.59 -22.63 -11.67
N ALA A 184 0.78 -23.55 -11.14
CA ALA A 184 0.52 -23.62 -9.70
C ALA A 184 1.78 -24.03 -8.93
N ALA A 185 2.06 -23.34 -7.82
CA ALA A 185 3.14 -23.66 -6.90
C ALA A 185 2.58 -23.87 -5.47
N ALA A 186 3.28 -24.69 -4.67
CA ALA A 186 2.98 -24.82 -3.25
C ALA A 186 3.35 -23.51 -2.53
N VAL A 187 2.46 -23.04 -1.64
CA VAL A 187 2.67 -21.79 -0.91
C VAL A 187 3.53 -22.02 0.33
N ALA A 188 4.73 -21.46 0.34
CA ALA A 188 5.64 -21.42 1.48
C ALA A 188 5.58 -20.04 2.17
N VAL A 189 4.67 -19.89 3.14
CA VAL A 189 4.27 -18.56 3.68
C VAL A 189 5.40 -17.68 4.21
N ALA A 190 6.51 -18.27 4.67
CA ALA A 190 7.66 -17.54 5.21
C ALA A 190 8.61 -17.00 4.13
N THR A 191 8.58 -17.56 2.92
CA THR A 191 9.51 -17.22 1.83
C THR A 191 8.81 -16.69 0.59
N ASP A 192 7.57 -17.11 0.37
CA ASP A 192 6.75 -16.64 -0.73
C ASP A 192 6.20 -15.26 -0.43
N SER A 193 6.19 -14.41 -1.46
CA SER A 193 5.88 -13.00 -1.32
C SER A 193 4.82 -12.56 -2.30
N VAL A 194 3.95 -11.65 -1.87
CA VAL A 194 2.95 -10.99 -2.72
C VAL A 194 3.40 -9.56 -2.98
N ALA A 195 3.34 -9.13 -4.24
CA ALA A 195 3.60 -7.75 -4.60
C ALA A 195 2.45 -6.85 -4.12
N ILE A 196 2.79 -5.72 -3.51
CA ILE A 196 1.84 -4.73 -3.02
C ILE A 196 2.26 -3.33 -3.49
N VAL A 197 1.29 -2.42 -3.49
CA VAL A 197 1.56 -0.98 -3.56
C VAL A 197 1.60 -0.48 -2.12
N ASP A 198 2.78 -0.11 -1.64
CA ASP A 198 2.95 0.47 -0.32
C ASP A 198 2.52 1.95 -0.37
N ALA A 199 1.26 2.20 -0.02
CA ALA A 199 0.69 3.54 0.01
C ALA A 199 1.36 4.45 1.07
N SER A 200 2.00 3.87 2.09
CA SER A 200 2.72 4.62 3.12
C SER A 200 4.14 5.02 2.69
N ASP A 201 4.71 4.31 1.71
CA ASP A 201 5.99 4.61 1.05
C ASP A 201 5.76 5.13 -0.38
N SER A 202 5.01 6.23 -0.52
CA SER A 202 4.81 6.94 -1.79
C SER A 202 4.21 6.09 -2.93
N ASN A 203 3.39 5.09 -2.61
CA ASN A 203 2.85 4.11 -3.57
C ASN A 203 3.95 3.29 -4.28
N ALA A 204 5.09 3.07 -3.63
CA ALA A 204 6.14 2.22 -4.18
C ALA A 204 5.68 0.77 -4.30
N SER A 205 6.05 0.08 -5.37
CA SER A 205 5.88 -1.37 -5.46
C SER A 205 6.86 -2.04 -4.50
N ARG A 206 6.31 -2.79 -3.55
CA ARG A 206 7.03 -3.60 -2.57
C ARG A 206 6.51 -5.03 -2.64
N LYS A 207 7.13 -5.91 -1.88
CA LYS A 207 6.64 -7.27 -1.69
C LYS A 207 6.62 -7.56 -0.20
N GLU A 208 5.58 -8.25 0.26
CA GLU A 208 5.47 -8.71 1.63
C GLU A 208 5.41 -10.23 1.67
N ALA A 209 5.95 -10.84 2.72
CA ALA A 209 5.79 -12.27 2.90
C ALA A 209 4.31 -12.58 3.17
N ILE A 210 3.85 -13.75 2.72
CA ILE A 210 2.48 -14.17 3.02
C ILE A 210 2.29 -14.29 4.54
N ALA A 211 3.31 -14.68 5.30
CA ALA A 211 3.29 -14.69 6.77
C ALA A 211 3.01 -13.31 7.39
N ASP A 212 3.57 -12.24 6.82
CA ASP A 212 3.37 -10.87 7.30
C ASP A 212 1.93 -10.41 7.01
N ILE A 213 1.42 -10.71 5.81
CA ILE A 213 0.02 -10.45 5.46
C ILE A 213 -0.92 -11.20 6.41
N MET A 214 -0.66 -12.49 6.65
CA MET A 214 -1.48 -13.32 7.55
C MET A 214 -1.45 -12.78 8.99
N THR A 215 -0.30 -12.29 9.44
CA THR A 215 -0.17 -11.65 10.76
C THR A 215 -0.91 -10.31 10.80
N ALA A 216 -0.83 -9.50 9.74
CA ALA A 216 -1.51 -8.21 9.64
C ALA A 216 -3.04 -8.35 9.66
N VAL A 217 -3.59 -9.44 9.12
CA VAL A 217 -5.04 -9.74 9.18
C VAL A 217 -5.45 -10.50 10.43
N ALA A 218 -4.50 -11.07 11.19
CA ALA A 218 -4.78 -11.68 12.49
C ALA A 218 -5.10 -10.56 13.49
N GLY A 219 -6.40 -10.36 13.74
CA GLY A 219 -6.88 -9.46 14.78
C GLY A 219 -6.87 -10.12 16.17
N ASP A 220 -7.65 -9.54 17.10
CA ASP A 220 -7.80 -10.09 18.44
C ASP A 220 -8.36 -11.52 18.40
N ALA A 221 -7.86 -12.37 19.30
CA ALA A 221 -8.21 -13.79 19.43
C ALA A 221 -7.90 -14.67 18.20
N LEU A 222 -7.17 -14.18 17.20
CA LEU A 222 -6.64 -14.97 16.09
C LEU A 222 -5.10 -14.90 16.10
N ALA A 223 -4.44 -15.98 15.70
CA ALA A 223 -3.01 -15.99 15.42
C ALA A 223 -2.75 -16.64 14.06
N ALA A 224 -1.83 -16.03 13.31
CA ALA A 224 -1.26 -16.62 12.11
C ALA A 224 -0.04 -17.46 12.49
N THR A 225 -0.07 -18.75 12.19
CA THR A 225 1.11 -19.63 12.34
C THR A 225 1.12 -20.66 11.22
N ALA A 226 2.26 -20.81 10.56
CA ALA A 226 2.47 -21.77 9.46
C ALA A 226 1.39 -21.70 8.34
N GLY A 227 0.88 -20.50 8.06
CA GLY A 227 -0.12 -20.27 7.02
C GLY A 227 -1.56 -20.58 7.43
N VAL A 228 -1.80 -20.84 8.72
CA VAL A 228 -3.13 -21.05 9.29
C VAL A 228 -3.46 -19.86 10.19
N LEU A 229 -4.63 -19.25 9.97
CA LEU A 229 -5.27 -18.39 10.96
C LEU A 229 -6.10 -19.26 11.90
N ALA A 230 -5.70 -19.33 13.16
CA ALA A 230 -6.39 -20.12 14.18
C ALA A 230 -6.89 -19.22 15.31
N VAL A 231 -8.01 -19.62 15.93
CA VAL A 231 -8.46 -19.00 17.17
C VAL A 231 -7.47 -19.28 18.30
N VAL A 232 -7.14 -18.23 19.04
CA VAL A 232 -6.31 -18.28 20.23
C VAL A 232 -7.24 -18.10 21.42
N PRO A 233 -7.73 -19.20 22.03
CA PRO A 233 -8.53 -19.09 23.23
C PRO A 233 -7.71 -18.48 24.37
N ASP A 234 -8.40 -17.85 25.32
CA ASP A 234 -7.82 -17.21 26.52
C ASP A 234 -7.17 -18.18 27.53
N ASP A 235 -7.10 -19.46 27.17
CA ASP A 235 -6.65 -20.58 28.00
C ASP A 235 -7.41 -20.76 29.33
N ALA A 236 -8.52 -20.05 29.54
CA ALA A 236 -9.32 -20.08 30.77
C ALA A 236 -10.73 -20.64 30.54
N SER A 237 -11.45 -20.13 29.55
CA SER A 237 -12.84 -20.51 29.27
C SER A 237 -13.00 -21.33 28.01
N LEU A 238 -12.21 -21.04 26.99
CA LEU A 238 -12.31 -21.69 25.69
C LEU A 238 -11.09 -22.55 25.43
N GLU A 239 -11.26 -23.59 24.62
CA GLU A 239 -10.17 -24.40 24.09
C GLU A 239 -10.50 -24.83 22.67
N THR A 240 -9.44 -25.08 21.90
CA THR A 240 -9.54 -25.81 20.65
C THR A 240 -9.37 -27.30 20.95
N ASN A 241 -10.26 -28.13 20.41
CA ASN A 241 -10.16 -29.58 20.46
C ASN A 241 -10.28 -30.13 19.04
N SER A 242 -9.13 -30.42 18.43
CA SER A 242 -9.04 -30.73 17.00
C SER A 242 -9.72 -29.64 16.18
N ASP A 243 -10.92 -29.93 15.66
CA ASP A 243 -11.62 -29.12 14.67
C ASP A 243 -12.75 -28.29 15.29
N GLN A 244 -12.85 -28.27 16.62
CA GLN A 244 -13.91 -27.57 17.34
C GLN A 244 -13.35 -26.55 18.34
N LEU A 245 -13.95 -25.37 18.37
CA LEU A 245 -13.85 -24.44 19.49
C LEU A 245 -14.94 -24.79 20.51
N ARG A 246 -14.57 -25.00 21.77
CA ARG A 246 -15.52 -25.35 22.83
C ARG A 246 -15.17 -24.67 24.13
N VAL A 247 -16.12 -24.68 25.06
CA VAL A 247 -15.86 -24.32 26.46
C VAL A 247 -15.02 -25.43 27.10
N LYS A 248 -14.01 -25.05 27.88
CA LYS A 248 -13.19 -26.00 28.64
C LYS A 248 -14.03 -26.83 29.59
N ALA A 249 -13.52 -27.99 30.01
CA ALA A 249 -14.17 -28.84 31.01
C ALA A 249 -14.44 -28.12 32.35
N GLY A 250 -13.61 -27.13 32.71
CA GLY A 250 -13.81 -26.26 33.87
C GLY A 250 -14.98 -25.27 33.73
N GLY A 251 -15.59 -25.18 32.54
CA GLY A 251 -16.73 -24.32 32.27
C GLY A 251 -16.37 -22.84 32.18
N VAL A 252 -17.39 -22.00 32.34
CA VAL A 252 -17.26 -20.55 32.47
C VAL A 252 -17.24 -20.22 33.96
N SER A 253 -16.16 -19.58 34.43
CA SER A 253 -16.05 -19.20 35.84
C SER A 253 -17.00 -18.05 36.21
N ASN A 254 -17.34 -17.92 37.48
CA ASN A 254 -18.17 -16.82 37.98
C ASN A 254 -17.58 -15.44 37.64
N THR A 255 -16.26 -15.28 37.58
CA THR A 255 -15.60 -14.01 37.19
C THR A 255 -15.93 -13.60 35.76
N MET A 256 -16.22 -14.57 34.89
CA MET A 256 -16.53 -14.34 33.48
C MET A 256 -18.03 -14.13 33.23
N LEU A 257 -18.86 -14.30 34.27
CA LEU A 257 -20.28 -14.02 34.24
C LEU A 257 -20.54 -12.67 34.90
N THR A 258 -21.13 -11.72 34.18
CA THR A 258 -21.53 -10.43 34.76
C THR A 258 -22.55 -10.61 35.89
N ASN A 259 -23.44 -11.60 35.77
CA ASN A 259 -24.35 -11.99 36.83
C ASN A 259 -23.87 -13.29 37.50
N SER A 260 -22.96 -13.16 38.45
CA SER A 260 -22.26 -14.27 39.09
C SER A 260 -22.81 -14.68 40.46
N SER A 261 -24.01 -14.21 40.81
CA SER A 261 -24.66 -14.52 42.09
C SER A 261 -26.17 -14.64 41.96
N ILE A 262 -26.78 -15.36 42.89
CA ILE A 262 -28.22 -15.37 43.15
C ILE A 262 -28.50 -14.65 44.47
N THR A 263 -29.61 -13.95 44.57
CA THR A 263 -30.05 -13.36 45.84
C THR A 263 -30.87 -14.38 46.63
N ILE A 264 -30.43 -14.72 47.84
CA ILE A 264 -31.12 -15.60 48.79
C ILE A 264 -31.43 -14.76 50.03
N ASN A 265 -32.72 -14.63 50.36
CA ASN A 265 -33.23 -13.75 51.42
C ASN A 265 -32.54 -12.36 51.47
N GLY A 266 -32.49 -11.66 50.33
CA GLY A 266 -31.90 -10.32 50.22
C GLY A 266 -30.36 -10.27 50.16
N SER A 267 -29.65 -11.38 50.37
CA SER A 267 -28.19 -11.45 50.30
C SER A 267 -27.69 -12.12 49.03
N ALA A 268 -26.68 -11.53 48.37
CA ALA A 268 -26.03 -12.12 47.21
C ALA A 268 -25.19 -13.35 47.63
N THR A 269 -25.45 -14.49 46.99
CA THR A 269 -24.72 -15.75 47.13
C THR A 269 -24.16 -16.13 45.77
N ALA A 270 -22.85 -16.32 45.66
CA ALA A 270 -22.20 -16.66 44.39
C ALA A 270 -22.80 -17.93 43.76
N LEU A 271 -22.83 -18.04 42.43
CA LEU A 271 -23.27 -19.26 41.75
C LEU A 271 -22.37 -20.44 42.16
N GLY A 272 -22.98 -21.57 42.54
CA GLY A 272 -22.26 -22.72 43.11
C GLY A 272 -21.77 -22.52 44.55
N GLY A 273 -21.97 -21.34 45.15
CA GLY A 273 -21.74 -21.09 46.56
C GLY A 273 -22.81 -21.72 47.44
N THR A 274 -22.45 -22.00 48.70
CA THR A 274 -23.40 -22.48 49.71
C THR A 274 -23.68 -21.36 50.71
N ARG A 275 -24.95 -21.21 51.08
CA ARG A 275 -25.39 -20.36 52.19
C ARG A 275 -26.19 -21.23 53.15
N THR A 276 -25.71 -21.34 54.38
CA THR A 276 -26.52 -21.89 55.48
C THR A 276 -27.49 -20.80 55.91
N LEU A 277 -28.75 -21.17 56.09
CA LEU A 277 -29.79 -20.33 56.63
C LEU A 277 -30.26 -20.97 57.94
N ASP A 278 -30.43 -20.17 58.98
CA ASP A 278 -31.15 -20.56 60.18
C ASP A 278 -32.50 -19.81 60.29
N THR A 279 -33.15 -19.91 61.45
CA THR A 279 -34.45 -19.26 61.70
C THR A 279 -34.36 -17.74 61.77
N ASP A 280 -33.15 -17.17 61.95
CA ASP A 280 -32.94 -15.73 61.96
C ASP A 280 -32.72 -15.20 60.53
N ASP A 281 -32.21 -16.05 59.63
CA ASP A 281 -31.90 -15.73 58.23
C ASP A 281 -33.09 -15.84 57.26
N VAL A 282 -34.28 -16.25 57.70
CA VAL A 282 -35.45 -16.42 56.83
C VAL A 282 -36.67 -15.76 57.47
N GLY A 283 -37.33 -14.87 56.74
CA GLY A 283 -38.55 -14.24 57.21
C GLY A 283 -39.69 -15.25 57.37
N GLU A 284 -40.41 -15.19 58.49
CA GLU A 284 -41.59 -16.04 58.70
C GLU A 284 -42.76 -15.61 57.81
N GLY A 285 -43.48 -16.60 57.27
CA GLY A 285 -44.76 -16.40 56.61
C GLY A 285 -45.92 -16.41 57.62
N SER A 286 -47.17 -16.29 57.16
CA SER A 286 -48.34 -16.27 58.06
C SER A 286 -48.77 -17.65 58.60
N SER A 287 -48.28 -18.75 58.02
CA SER A 287 -48.70 -20.12 58.37
C SER A 287 -47.57 -21.05 58.79
N ASN A 288 -46.31 -20.74 58.45
CA ASN A 288 -45.14 -21.50 58.88
C ASN A 288 -44.24 -20.55 59.67
N LEU A 289 -44.35 -20.68 60.98
CA LEU A 289 -43.94 -19.74 61.99
C LEU A 289 -42.95 -20.48 62.90
N TYR A 290 -41.77 -19.94 63.16
CA TYR A 290 -40.79 -20.59 64.02
C TYR A 290 -41.28 -20.55 65.48
N HIS A 291 -40.99 -21.61 66.22
CA HIS A 291 -41.25 -21.67 67.65
C HIS A 291 -40.09 -21.01 68.40
N THR A 292 -40.11 -19.68 68.46
CA THR A 292 -39.23 -18.95 69.37
C THR A 292 -39.65 -19.21 70.82
N THR A 293 -38.71 -19.08 71.76
CA THR A 293 -39.01 -19.20 73.20
C THR A 293 -40.19 -18.31 73.58
N GLU A 294 -40.20 -17.07 73.09
CA GLU A 294 -41.28 -16.11 73.32
C GLU A 294 -42.65 -16.62 72.86
N ARG A 295 -42.75 -17.14 71.64
CA ARG A 295 -44.05 -17.60 71.11
C ARG A 295 -44.55 -18.86 71.79
N VAL A 296 -43.64 -19.67 72.28
CA VAL A 296 -43.99 -20.82 73.12
C VAL A 296 -44.49 -20.34 74.48
N ALA A 297 -43.82 -19.34 75.08
CA ALA A 297 -44.26 -18.70 76.32
C ALA A 297 -45.67 -18.08 76.17
N ASP A 298 -45.89 -17.29 75.12
CA ASP A 298 -47.20 -16.72 74.76
C ASP A 298 -48.27 -17.80 74.60
N ALA A 299 -47.97 -18.88 73.88
CA ALA A 299 -48.91 -19.97 73.67
C ALA A 299 -49.27 -20.68 74.98
N VAL A 300 -48.28 -20.96 75.84
CA VAL A 300 -48.49 -21.60 77.16
C VAL A 300 -49.25 -20.65 78.09
N GLY A 301 -48.88 -19.38 78.14
CA GLY A 301 -49.57 -18.36 78.93
C GLY A 301 -51.02 -18.20 78.51
N ALA A 302 -51.29 -18.16 77.20
CA ALA A 302 -52.66 -18.11 76.67
C ALA A 302 -53.50 -19.35 77.04
N MET A 303 -52.87 -20.52 77.16
CA MET A 303 -53.58 -21.75 77.56
C MET A 303 -54.11 -21.69 79.01
N VAL A 304 -53.48 -20.91 79.90
CA VAL A 304 -53.87 -20.83 81.32
C VAL A 304 -54.50 -19.49 81.73
N ALA A 305 -54.43 -18.46 80.88
CA ALA A 305 -55.03 -17.14 81.15
C ALA A 305 -56.56 -17.18 81.30
N GLY A 306 -57.23 -18.22 80.79
CA GLY A 306 -58.69 -18.37 80.85
C GLY A 306 -59.25 -18.73 82.24
N ASN A 307 -58.42 -19.19 83.18
CA ASN A 307 -58.79 -19.53 84.56
C ASN A 307 -60.06 -20.40 84.68
N THR A 308 -60.11 -21.51 83.93
CA THR A 308 -61.21 -22.50 84.02
C THR A 308 -60.93 -23.60 85.03
N GLU A 309 -59.80 -23.53 85.72
CA GLU A 309 -59.32 -24.58 86.60
C GLU A 309 -60.13 -24.56 87.91
N THR A 310 -60.68 -25.71 88.28
CA THR A 310 -61.55 -25.82 89.46
C THR A 310 -60.71 -25.93 90.73
N ASN A 311 -61.00 -25.11 91.73
CA ASN A 311 -60.37 -25.07 93.07
C ASN A 311 -58.89 -24.66 93.12
N ILE A 312 -58.27 -24.37 91.98
CA ILE A 312 -56.91 -23.86 91.88
C ILE A 312 -56.90 -22.65 90.96
N THR A 313 -56.04 -21.68 91.24
CA THR A 313 -55.67 -20.63 90.31
C THR A 313 -54.38 -21.05 89.63
N VAL A 314 -54.34 -20.99 88.31
CA VAL A 314 -53.12 -21.24 87.52
C VAL A 314 -52.72 -19.96 86.83
N THR A 315 -51.51 -19.48 87.09
CA THR A 315 -50.95 -18.31 86.42
C THR A 315 -49.68 -18.70 85.70
N TYR A 316 -49.50 -18.24 84.47
CA TYR A 316 -48.20 -18.29 83.82
C TYR A 316 -47.42 -17.04 84.22
N GLU A 317 -46.23 -17.24 84.79
CA GLU A 317 -45.29 -16.16 85.09
C GLU A 317 -44.30 -16.04 83.94
N ASP A 318 -44.49 -15.00 83.14
CA ASP A 318 -43.70 -14.79 81.92
C ASP A 318 -42.24 -14.46 82.23
N SER A 319 -41.96 -13.85 83.39
CA SER A 319 -40.60 -13.45 83.76
C SER A 319 -39.67 -14.62 84.12
N ASP A 320 -40.22 -15.78 84.47
CA ASP A 320 -39.44 -16.99 84.76
C ASP A 320 -39.87 -18.24 83.98
N ASN A 321 -40.84 -18.09 83.07
CA ASN A 321 -41.41 -19.13 82.22
C ASN A 321 -42.02 -20.32 82.98
N THR A 322 -42.58 -20.09 84.17
CA THR A 322 -43.21 -21.15 84.97
C THR A 322 -44.73 -21.03 85.06
N LEU A 323 -45.37 -22.14 85.46
CA LEU A 323 -46.78 -22.17 85.83
C LEU A 323 -46.90 -22.23 87.35
N ASP A 324 -47.48 -21.19 87.91
CA ASP A 324 -47.78 -21.08 89.33
C ASP A 324 -49.17 -21.62 89.62
N PHE A 325 -49.23 -22.57 90.56
CA PHE A 325 -50.47 -23.18 91.02
C PHE A 325 -50.74 -22.74 92.45
N VAL A 326 -51.81 -21.96 92.64
CA VAL A 326 -52.24 -21.49 93.96
C VAL A 326 -53.54 -22.15 94.35
N ILE A 327 -53.55 -22.81 95.51
CA ILE A 327 -54.78 -23.32 96.13
C ILE A 327 -55.28 -22.25 97.11
N GLY A 328 -56.51 -21.79 96.94
CA GLY A 328 -57.13 -20.82 97.84
C GLY A 328 -57.32 -21.34 99.28
N THR A 329 -57.87 -20.50 100.15
CA THR A 329 -58.15 -20.89 101.55
C THR A 329 -59.00 -22.16 101.59
N LEU A 330 -58.45 -23.22 102.18
CA LEU A 330 -59.04 -24.55 102.22
C LEU A 330 -60.14 -24.62 103.29
N ASN A 331 -61.30 -24.00 103.04
CA ASN A 331 -62.48 -24.13 103.89
C ASN A 331 -63.21 -25.47 103.64
N GLN A 332 -62.50 -26.57 103.81
CA GLN A 332 -63.08 -27.91 103.69
C GLN A 332 -63.60 -28.39 105.04
N SER A 333 -64.82 -28.93 105.04
CA SER A 333 -65.40 -29.57 106.22
C SER A 333 -64.65 -30.87 106.51
N THR A 334 -63.74 -30.87 107.48
CA THR A 334 -63.06 -32.08 107.95
C THR A 334 -64.06 -32.92 108.75
N THR A 335 -64.46 -34.07 108.22
CA THR A 335 -65.50 -34.92 108.82
C THR A 335 -65.03 -35.52 110.15
N GLY A 336 -65.75 -35.27 111.26
CA GLY A 336 -65.67 -36.06 112.49
C GLY A 336 -65.35 -35.29 113.79
N ASN A 337 -66.25 -35.38 114.77
CA ASN A 337 -66.16 -34.93 116.18
C ASN A 337 -65.99 -33.43 116.52
N ALA A 338 -65.48 -32.58 115.64
CA ALA A 338 -65.31 -31.15 115.97
C ALA A 338 -66.65 -30.40 116.13
N ALA A 339 -67.72 -30.84 115.45
CA ALA A 339 -69.01 -30.12 115.43
C ALA A 339 -69.95 -30.41 116.62
N THR A 340 -69.75 -31.50 117.37
CA THR A 340 -70.68 -31.94 118.45
C THR A 340 -70.12 -31.76 119.87
N ALA A 341 -68.88 -31.31 120.02
CA ALA A 341 -68.18 -31.17 121.30
C ALA A 341 -68.61 -29.95 122.15
N THR A 342 -69.72 -29.26 121.83
CA THR A 342 -70.20 -28.09 122.60
C THR A 342 -70.82 -28.48 123.94
N ALA A 343 -71.32 -29.71 124.09
CA ALA A 343 -72.02 -30.16 125.31
C ALA A 343 -71.11 -30.28 126.54
N LEU A 344 -69.80 -30.47 126.34
CA LEU A 344 -68.76 -30.52 127.41
C LEU A 344 -68.10 -29.15 127.65
N ALA A 345 -68.49 -28.09 126.91
CA ALA A 345 -67.96 -26.73 127.13
C ALA A 345 -68.40 -26.11 128.46
N THR A 346 -69.43 -26.67 129.11
CA THR A 346 -69.81 -26.33 130.50
C THR A 346 -69.73 -27.60 131.33
N ALA A 347 -68.83 -27.61 132.31
CA ALA A 347 -68.63 -28.75 133.20
C ALA A 347 -69.96 -29.22 133.84
N ARG A 348 -70.10 -30.52 134.06
CA ARG A 348 -71.26 -31.15 134.74
C ARG A 348 -70.80 -31.87 135.99
N THR A 349 -71.59 -31.86 137.06
CA THR A 349 -71.29 -32.61 138.29
C THR A 349 -71.76 -34.06 138.17
N ILE A 350 -70.88 -35.02 138.47
CA ILE A 350 -71.17 -36.46 138.55
C ILE A 350 -70.90 -36.87 140.00
N HIS A 351 -71.95 -37.32 140.71
CA HIS A 351 -71.88 -37.60 142.15
C HIS A 351 -71.23 -36.48 142.98
N GLY A 352 -71.56 -35.23 142.63
CA GLY A 352 -71.04 -34.04 143.32
C GLY A 352 -69.68 -33.53 142.84
N VAL A 353 -68.96 -34.25 141.97
CA VAL A 353 -67.64 -33.84 141.42
C VAL A 353 -67.78 -33.28 140.01
N SER A 354 -67.23 -32.10 139.73
CA SER A 354 -67.31 -31.42 138.41
C SER A 354 -66.40 -32.09 137.37
N PHE A 355 -66.91 -32.29 136.15
CA PHE A 355 -66.19 -32.86 135.00
C PHE A 355 -66.45 -32.07 133.71
N ASP A 356 -65.36 -31.67 133.05
CA ASP A 356 -65.33 -30.93 131.78
C ASP A 356 -64.54 -31.65 130.67
N GLY A 357 -64.15 -32.91 130.91
CA GLY A 357 -63.37 -33.70 129.97
C GLY A 357 -61.87 -33.39 129.92
N SER A 358 -61.36 -32.47 130.75
CA SER A 358 -59.93 -32.12 130.78
C SER A 358 -59.05 -33.12 131.57
N ALA A 359 -59.64 -33.90 132.48
CA ALA A 359 -58.98 -34.94 133.27
C ALA A 359 -59.98 -36.01 133.78
N ASN A 360 -59.48 -37.13 134.32
CA ASN A 360 -60.30 -38.22 134.88
C ASN A 360 -61.05 -37.81 136.16
N ILE A 361 -62.24 -38.36 136.41
CA ILE A 361 -63.01 -38.20 137.67
C ILE A 361 -62.48 -39.10 138.80
N SER A 362 -62.51 -38.61 140.05
CA SER A 362 -62.17 -39.36 141.28
C SER A 362 -63.25 -39.18 142.37
N LEU A 363 -63.68 -40.25 143.05
CA LEU A 363 -64.74 -40.27 144.09
C LEU A 363 -64.24 -41.03 145.36
N THR A 364 -64.36 -40.47 146.57
CA THR A 364 -63.90 -41.09 147.85
C THR A 364 -65.10 -41.53 148.71
N GLU A 365 -65.16 -42.79 149.18
CA GLU A 365 -66.34 -43.37 149.88
C GLU A 365 -66.33 -43.19 151.41
N GLU A 366 -67.40 -42.62 151.97
CA GLU A 366 -67.87 -42.85 153.36
C GLU A 366 -69.02 -43.88 153.30
N VAL A 367 -68.74 -45.17 153.56
CA VAL A 367 -69.80 -46.15 153.87
C VAL A 367 -69.38 -46.94 155.11
N GLN A 368 -69.69 -46.39 156.28
CA GLN A 368 -69.63 -47.07 157.57
C GLN A 368 -70.90 -47.92 157.79
N ASP A 369 -70.69 -49.21 158.06
CA ASP A 369 -71.50 -50.20 158.79
C ASP A 369 -73.05 -50.14 158.71
N THR A 370 -73.65 -51.09 157.98
CA THR A 370 -75.05 -51.53 158.20
C THR A 370 -75.20 -53.07 158.22
N ALA A 371 -74.11 -53.84 158.00
CA ALA A 371 -74.16 -55.30 157.99
C ALA A 371 -73.62 -55.96 159.27
N GLY A 372 -72.88 -55.23 160.13
CA GLY A 372 -72.28 -55.76 161.36
C GLY A 372 -73.26 -56.03 162.53
N ALA A 373 -74.52 -55.57 162.45
CA ALA A 373 -75.44 -55.55 163.58
C ALA A 373 -76.65 -56.52 163.52
N MET A 374 -76.84 -57.31 162.44
CA MET A 374 -78.12 -58.01 162.22
C MET A 374 -78.26 -59.47 162.72
N PHE A 375 -77.24 -60.19 163.21
CA PHE A 375 -77.43 -61.61 163.59
C PHE A 375 -76.63 -62.15 164.81
N THR A 376 -76.57 -61.43 165.95
CA THR A 376 -76.17 -62.04 167.23
C THR A 376 -77.22 -61.82 168.32
N GLY A 377 -78.10 -62.82 168.51
CA GLY A 377 -78.91 -62.97 169.72
C GLY A 377 -80.41 -62.87 169.49
N ASN A 378 -81.05 -64.00 169.16
CA ASN A 378 -82.39 -64.23 169.66
C ASN A 378 -82.56 -65.70 170.06
N THR A 379 -82.85 -65.90 171.34
CA THR A 379 -83.10 -67.18 172.02
C THR A 379 -84.58 -67.51 171.85
N GLU A 380 -84.91 -68.70 171.34
CA GLU A 380 -86.27 -69.25 171.36
C GLU A 380 -86.22 -70.58 172.15
N THR A 381 -87.18 -70.75 173.05
CA THR A 381 -87.27 -71.80 174.11
C THR A 381 -87.22 -73.23 173.65
#